data_AF-A0A966JPV4-F1
#
_entry.id   AF-A0A966JPV4-F1
#
_cell.length_a   1.000
_cell.length_b   1.000
_cell.length_c   1.000
_cell.angle_alpha   90.00
_cell.angle_beta   90.00
_cell.angle_gamma   90.00
#
_symmetry.space_group_name_H-M   'P 1'
#
loop_
_entity.id
_entity.type
_entity.pdbx_description
1 polymer ?
#
loop_
_entity_poly.entity_id
_entity_poly.type
_entity_poly.pdbx_seq_one_letter_code
_entity_poly.pdbx_strand_id
1 'polypeptide(L)'
;NNQLQPAQVSELELYFPFRNNINHKVIRNIDGTHGINQITSRTLADVKIKDCKRGPSSLTIYEDKDAPFHLLPVLETVESFLWKADFTLVPGIILHDYLTN
;
A
#
# COMPACT_ATOMS: atom_id res chain seq x y z
N ASN A 1 18.31 -22.85 2.49
CA ASN A 1 17.68 -22.57 3.79
C ASN A 1 16.65 -21.46 3.62
N ASN A 2 15.37 -21.80 3.50
CA ASN A 2 14.26 -20.82 3.44
C ASN A 2 13.92 -20.31 4.85
N GLN A 3 14.91 -19.79 5.57
CA GLN A 3 14.69 -19.24 6.91
C GLN A 3 14.61 -17.72 6.82
N LEU A 4 13.52 -17.19 7.34
CA LEU A 4 13.35 -15.77 7.63
C LEU A 4 14.45 -15.32 8.59
N GLN A 5 15.18 -14.28 8.20
CA GLN A 5 16.19 -13.62 9.02
C GLN A 5 15.60 -12.38 9.69
N PRO A 6 16.00 -12.03 10.93
CA PRO A 6 15.65 -10.74 11.51
C PRO A 6 16.02 -9.59 10.59
N ALA A 7 15.15 -8.60 10.47
CA ALA A 7 15.39 -7.39 9.69
C ALA A 7 14.94 -6.16 10.48
N GLN A 8 15.50 -5.00 10.16
CA GLN A 8 15.02 -3.73 10.70
C GLN A 8 13.92 -3.16 9.81
N VAL A 9 12.93 -2.50 10.42
CA VAL A 9 11.86 -1.84 9.66
C VAL A 9 12.40 -0.77 8.70
N SER A 10 13.53 -0.14 9.01
CA SER A 10 14.18 0.82 8.12
C SER A 10 14.61 0.18 6.80
N GLU A 11 14.90 -1.11 6.76
CA GLU A 11 15.22 -1.84 5.52
C GLU A 11 13.97 -2.02 4.64
N LEU A 12 12.82 -2.33 5.25
CA LEU A 12 11.53 -2.37 4.56
C LEU A 12 11.20 -1.00 3.93
N GLU A 13 11.42 0.09 4.68
CA GLU A 13 11.05 1.45 4.27
C GLU A 13 11.81 1.98 3.05
N LEU A 14 12.98 1.41 2.74
CA LEU A 14 13.72 1.75 1.52
C LEU A 14 12.95 1.31 0.25
N TYR A 15 12.16 0.24 0.35
CA TYR A 15 11.38 -0.31 -0.77
C TYR A 15 9.92 0.11 -0.69
N PHE A 16 9.38 0.18 0.53
CA PHE A 16 7.98 0.46 0.78
C PHE A 16 7.83 1.39 1.99
N PRO A 17 7.76 2.73 1.79
CA PRO A 17 7.56 3.71 2.86
C PRO A 17 6.10 3.70 3.35
N PHE A 18 5.69 2.56 3.93
CA PHE A 18 4.30 2.18 4.22
C PHE A 18 3.53 3.16 5.12
N ARG A 19 4.25 4.01 5.88
CA ARG A 19 3.65 4.91 6.85
C ARG A 19 2.74 5.92 6.17
N ASN A 20 3.14 6.46 5.02
CA ASN A 20 2.34 7.41 4.25
C ASN A 20 1.64 6.71 3.10
N ASN A 21 0.32 6.80 3.07
CA ASN A 21 -0.54 6.15 2.08
C ASN A 21 -1.19 7.24 1.22
N ILE A 22 -1.12 7.08 -0.09
CA ILE A 22 -1.76 7.97 -1.06
C ILE A 22 -2.87 7.17 -1.76
N ASN A 23 -4.06 7.73 -1.81
CA ASN A 23 -5.21 7.08 -2.43
C ASN A 23 -5.96 8.04 -3.35
N HIS A 24 -6.44 7.52 -4.48
CA HIS A 24 -7.36 8.21 -5.37
C HIS A 24 -8.79 7.93 -4.92
N LYS A 25 -9.44 8.95 -4.36
CA LYS A 25 -10.83 8.89 -3.88
C LYS A 25 -11.75 9.42 -4.98
N VAL A 26 -12.56 8.53 -5.53
CA VAL A 26 -13.54 8.86 -6.58
C VAL A 26 -14.94 8.48 -6.13
N ILE A 27 -15.86 9.45 -6.16
CA ILE A 27 -17.29 9.22 -5.95
C ILE A 27 -18.05 9.93 -7.08
N ARG A 28 -19.00 9.23 -7.69
CA ARG A 28 -19.85 9.76 -8.76
C ARG A 28 -21.10 10.40 -8.17
N ASN A 29 -21.58 11.47 -8.82
CA ASN A 29 -22.91 12.00 -8.59
C ASN A 29 -23.98 11.03 -9.12
N ILE A 30 -25.25 11.28 -8.79
CA ILE A 30 -26.37 10.44 -9.23
C ILE A 30 -26.56 10.42 -10.76
N ASP A 31 -26.16 11.49 -11.44
CA ASP A 31 -26.14 11.59 -12.90
C ASP A 31 -24.91 10.93 -13.54
N GLY A 32 -24.04 10.34 -12.72
CA GLY A 32 -22.81 9.72 -13.17
C GLY A 32 -21.68 10.70 -13.49
N THR A 33 -21.79 12.00 -13.23
CA THR A 33 -20.62 12.90 -13.28
C THR A 33 -19.71 12.71 -12.06
N HIS A 34 -18.52 13.31 -12.03
CA HIS A 34 -17.65 13.26 -10.84
C HIS A 34 -18.20 14.20 -9.75
N GLY A 35 -18.48 13.65 -8.57
CA GLY A 35 -18.85 14.41 -7.37
C GLY A 35 -17.67 14.63 -6.41
N ILE A 36 -16.81 13.62 -6.28
CA ILE A 36 -15.51 13.71 -5.61
C ILE A 36 -14.48 13.10 -6.54
N ASN A 37 -13.38 13.81 -6.76
CA ASN A 37 -12.22 13.30 -7.49
C ASN A 37 -10.95 13.88 -6.85
N GLN A 38 -10.39 13.17 -5.87
CA GLN A 38 -9.35 13.70 -4.99
C GLN A 38 -8.17 12.73 -4.86
N ILE A 39 -6.95 13.26 -4.88
CA ILE A 39 -5.79 12.59 -4.30
C ILE A 39 -5.78 12.90 -2.81
N THR A 40 -5.80 11.86 -1.99
CA THR A 40 -5.78 11.96 -0.53
C THR A 40 -4.51 11.32 0.02
N SER A 41 -4.06 11.80 1.18
CA SER A 41 -2.96 11.19 1.92
C SER A 41 -3.36 10.94 3.37
N ARG A 42 -2.85 9.84 3.92
CA ARG A 42 -2.92 9.53 5.35
C ARG A 42 -1.58 8.96 5.81
N THR A 43 -1.06 9.51 6.89
CA THR A 43 0.08 8.93 7.60
C THR A 43 -0.41 8.15 8.81
N LEU A 44 -0.04 6.87 8.93
CA LEU A 44 -0.36 6.05 10.10
C LEU A 44 0.26 6.64 11.36
N ALA A 45 -0.51 6.79 12.43
CA ALA A 45 -0.02 7.30 13.71
C ALA A 45 0.33 6.15 14.66
N ASP A 46 1.10 6.44 15.70
CA ASP A 46 1.44 5.51 16.79
C ASP A 46 1.98 4.15 16.32
N VAL A 47 2.73 4.14 15.21
CA VAL A 47 3.26 2.92 14.62
C VAL A 47 4.29 2.29 15.56
N LYS A 48 3.98 1.10 16.07
CA LYS A 48 4.86 0.29 16.93
C LYS A 48 5.15 -1.05 16.27
N ILE A 49 6.39 -1.21 15.80
CA ILE A 49 6.85 -2.46 15.19
C ILE A 49 7.10 -3.50 16.30
N LYS A 50 6.54 -4.69 16.13
CA LYS A 50 6.65 -5.82 17.07
C LYS A 50 7.61 -6.90 16.58
N ASP A 51 7.64 -7.12 15.26
CA ASP A 51 8.50 -8.10 14.61
C ASP A 51 8.74 -7.67 13.15
N CYS A 52 9.93 -7.93 12.63
CA CYS A 52 10.26 -7.71 11.23
C CYS A 52 11.32 -8.73 10.80
N LYS A 53 11.04 -9.43 9.70
CA LYS A 53 11.89 -10.47 9.14
C LYS A 53 11.91 -10.35 7.63
N ARG A 54 13.02 -10.79 7.03
CA ARG A 54 13.24 -10.82 5.58
C ARG A 54 13.62 -12.23 5.15
N GLY A 55 13.26 -12.62 3.94
CA GLY A 55 13.65 -13.91 3.38
C GLY A 55 13.15 -14.12 1.96
N PRO A 56 13.49 -15.24 1.32
CA PRO A 56 13.02 -15.53 -0.02
C PRO A 56 11.50 -15.72 -0.04
N SER A 57 10.84 -15.23 -1.09
CA SER A 57 9.44 -15.53 -1.37
C SER A 57 9.20 -15.73 -2.87
N SER A 58 8.03 -16.25 -3.21
CA SER A 58 7.55 -16.34 -4.57
C SER A 58 6.07 -15.92 -4.61
N LEU A 59 5.67 -15.29 -5.71
CA LEU A 59 4.29 -14.86 -5.93
C LEU A 59 3.81 -15.34 -7.30
N THR A 60 2.67 -16.02 -7.32
CA THR A 60 1.96 -16.37 -8.55
C THR A 60 0.65 -15.60 -8.58
N ILE A 61 0.38 -14.90 -9.68
CA ILE A 61 -0.88 -14.19 -9.92
C ILE A 61 -1.63 -14.92 -11.03
N TYR A 62 -2.92 -15.17 -10.82
CA TYR A 62 -3.79 -15.81 -11.79
C TYR A 62 -4.69 -14.77 -12.47
N GLU A 63 -5.15 -15.12 -13.67
CA GLU A 63 -6.11 -14.30 -14.40
C GLU A 63 -7.45 -14.26 -13.66
N ASP A 64 -8.00 -13.04 -13.54
CA ASP A 64 -9.30 -12.77 -12.95
C ASP A 64 -9.85 -11.48 -13.56
N LYS A 65 -11.08 -11.54 -14.10
CA LYS A 65 -11.74 -10.42 -14.78
C LYS A 65 -12.12 -9.29 -13.81
N ASP A 66 -12.50 -9.64 -12.59
CA ASP A 66 -13.00 -8.70 -11.58
C ASP A 66 -11.89 -8.26 -10.61
N ALA A 67 -10.77 -8.99 -10.57
CA ALA A 67 -9.54 -8.63 -9.86
C ALA A 67 -8.31 -8.70 -10.79
N PRO A 68 -8.11 -7.72 -11.68
CA PRO A 68 -7.18 -7.81 -12.81
C PRO A 68 -5.70 -7.58 -12.43
N PHE A 69 -5.24 -8.12 -11.29
CA PHE A 69 -3.85 -8.01 -10.84
C PHE A 69 -2.86 -8.64 -11.82
N HIS A 70 -3.28 -9.63 -12.62
CA HIS A 70 -2.46 -10.27 -13.65
C HIS A 70 -1.98 -9.31 -14.74
N LEU A 71 -2.62 -8.14 -14.90
CA LEU A 71 -2.16 -7.08 -15.81
C LEU A 71 -0.86 -6.42 -15.33
N LEU A 72 -0.46 -6.65 -14.08
CA LEU A 72 0.84 -6.29 -13.53
C LEU A 72 1.63 -7.57 -13.24
N PRO A 73 2.24 -8.20 -14.27
CA PRO A 73 2.86 -9.51 -14.14
C PRO A 73 4.08 -9.46 -13.22
N VAL A 74 4.28 -10.51 -12.42
CA VAL A 74 5.48 -10.70 -11.60
C VAL A 74 6.64 -11.10 -12.51
N LEU A 75 7.58 -10.19 -12.73
CA LEU A 75 8.80 -10.48 -13.48
C LEU A 75 9.87 -11.09 -12.57
N GLU A 76 10.04 -10.50 -11.39
CA GLU A 76 10.96 -10.95 -10.36
C GLU A 76 10.46 -10.52 -8.97
N THR A 77 10.85 -11.27 -7.95
CA THR A 77 10.65 -10.86 -6.55
C THR A 77 11.91 -10.15 -6.08
N VAL A 78 11.85 -8.82 -5.92
CA VAL A 78 13.02 -8.00 -5.52
C VAL A 78 13.32 -8.18 -4.03
N GLU A 79 12.32 -7.97 -3.17
CA GLU A 79 12.45 -8.14 -1.72
C GLU A 79 11.18 -8.72 -1.11
N SER A 80 11.31 -9.32 0.07
CA SER A 80 10.17 -9.85 0.80
C SER A 80 10.36 -9.74 2.30
N PHE A 81 9.36 -9.15 2.95
CA PHE A 81 9.36 -8.89 4.37
C PHE A 81 8.08 -9.45 5.00
N LEU A 82 8.24 -10.08 6.16
CA LEU A 82 7.15 -10.40 7.07
C LEU A 82 7.30 -9.53 8.32
N TRP A 83 6.27 -8.76 8.65
CA TRP A 83 6.34 -7.82 9.77
C TRP A 83 5.00 -7.74 10.50
N LYS A 84 5.07 -7.35 11.77
CA LYS A 84 3.93 -7.20 12.67
C LYS A 84 4.04 -5.86 13.37
N ALA A 85 2.93 -5.11 13.42
CA ALA A 85 2.88 -3.81 14.07
C ALA A 85 1.51 -3.53 14.68
N ASP A 86 1.49 -2.61 15.66
CA ASP A 86 0.29 -1.86 16.01
C ASP A 86 0.38 -0.48 15.37
N PHE A 87 -0.76 0.11 14.99
CA PHE A 87 -0.85 1.48 14.51
C PHE A 87 -2.27 2.03 14.67
N THR A 88 -2.38 3.36 14.62
CA THR A 88 -3.65 4.08 14.62
C THR A 88 -3.95 4.60 13.21
N LEU A 89 -5.16 4.33 12.72
CA LEU A 89 -5.66 4.90 11.47
C LEU A 89 -6.33 6.26 11.74
N VAL A 90 -5.60 7.34 11.45
CA VAL A 90 -6.06 8.72 11.70
C VAL A 90 -6.73 9.34 10.48
N PRO A 91 -7.46 10.45 10.60
CA PRO A 91 -7.94 11.22 9.45
C PRO A 91 -6.80 11.58 8.48
N GLY A 92 -7.14 11.68 7.20
CA GLY A 92 -6.21 12.09 6.15
C GLY A 92 -6.40 13.55 5.74
N ILE A 93 -5.63 13.97 4.75
CA ILE A 93 -5.73 15.26 4.08
C ILE A 93 -6.00 15.08 2.59
N ILE A 94 -6.55 16.10 1.94
CA ILE A 94 -6.63 16.18 0.48
C ILE A 94 -5.32 16.80 -0.01
N LEU A 95 -4.58 16.08 -0.85
CA LEU A 95 -3.37 16.59 -1.51
C LEU A 95 -3.70 17.35 -2.78
N HIS A 96 -4.72 16.90 -3.51
CA HIS A 96 -5.17 17.52 -4.73
C HIS A 96 -6.65 17.20 -4.97
N ASP A 97 -7.43 18.18 -5.40
CA ASP A 97 -8.82 18.00 -5.81
C ASP A 97 -8.95 18.40 -7.29
N TYR A 98 -9.29 17.42 -8.12
CA TYR A 98 -9.40 17.60 -9.58
C TYR A 98 -10.64 18.38 -10.00
N LEU A 99 -11.57 18.68 -9.09
CA LEU A 99 -12.79 19.45 -9.38
C LEU A 99 -12.65 20.93 -8.98
N THR A 100 -11.56 21.30 -8.31
CA THR A 100 -11.24 22.68 -7.97
C THR A 100 -10.03 23.13 -8.80
N ASN A 101 -10.06 24.36 -9.31
CA ASN A 101 -8.93 24.95 -10.03
C ASN A 101 -7.76 25.28 -9.10
#